data_AF-A0A9Q0FR55-F1
#
_entry.id   AF-A0A9Q0FR55-F1
#
_cell.length_a   1.000
_cell.length_b   1.000
_cell.length_c   1.000
_cell.angle_alpha   90.00
_cell.angle_beta   90.00
_cell.angle_gamma   90.00
#
_symmetry.space_group_name_H-M   'P 1'
#
loop_
_entity.id
_entity.type
_entity.pdbx_description
1 polymer ?
#
loop_
_entity_poly.entity_id
_entity_poly.type
_entity_poly.pdbx_seq_one_letter_code
_entity_poly.pdbx_strand_id
1 'polypeptide(L)'
;FLLLVSLLHSTSATRRLAESDQTREPLLFQYDNGPLLAGKISVNLIWYGKFKPSQRAIISDFIASISPTKRTTPPVPSVATWWKATEKYYTLIKLKAGSFPVLSLGAQILDEHCSLGKSLSGQQIIELASKGSQKYAINVVLTASDVAVEGFCSSRCGTHGSASGAEKMRGNNSKFAYIWVGNSETQCPGRCAWPFHKPIFGPQSHPLVAPNNDVGLDGMVINLASLLAGTTTNPFGNGYFQGPKEAPLEAASACAGIYGKGAYPGYAGNLPVDSTTGGSYNAHGVNGRKYLLPAFFAIWSSLVLLLSLYLQLQPAFATTRKLAALVQEQPLVLKYHNGPLLKGNTTVNLLWYGNFSPKQRSIIVDFLSSLSSPKTQPPPPSVSSWWQTTGSYRGGPCTVVVGDQVLDEAYSLGKSLKTPQIIALAAKAGGHGKNVVNVVFTSADVAVDGFCMSRCGTHGSGQDKLGKFAYAWVGNSVTQCPGQCAWPFHQPIYGPQTPPLVAPNGDVGTDGMIINLATVLAGTVTNPFNNGYFQGSADAPLEAVSACTGIFGKGSYPGYPGEVLVQKTTGASYNALGVDGRKYLLPAMWDPETSTCKTFV
;
A
#
# COMPACT_ATOMS: atom_id res chain seq x y z
N PHE A 1 -24.79 -56.23 -46.15
CA PHE A 1 -25.80 -55.36 -46.78
C PHE A 1 -26.59 -54.72 -45.64
N LEU A 2 -26.19 -53.51 -45.23
CA LEU A 2 -26.69 -52.84 -44.02
C LEU A 2 -27.70 -51.75 -44.40
N LEU A 3 -28.78 -51.70 -43.62
CA LEU A 3 -30.00 -50.92 -43.81
C LEU A 3 -29.84 -49.40 -43.69
N LEU A 4 -30.73 -48.70 -44.40
CA LEU A 4 -31.10 -47.28 -44.30
C LEU A 4 -31.49 -46.85 -42.87
N VAL A 5 -31.28 -45.56 -42.55
CA VAL A 5 -32.32 -44.51 -42.50
C VAL A 5 -31.67 -43.16 -42.16
N SER A 6 -32.04 -42.14 -42.93
CA SER A 6 -31.69 -40.73 -42.77
C SER A 6 -32.67 -40.06 -41.80
N LEU A 7 -32.16 -39.28 -40.84
CA LEU A 7 -32.95 -38.40 -39.98
C LEU A 7 -32.24 -37.05 -39.81
N LEU A 8 -32.95 -35.99 -40.22
CA LEU A 8 -32.73 -34.59 -39.85
C LEU A 8 -32.63 -34.42 -38.34
N HIS A 9 -31.69 -33.62 -37.82
CA HIS A 9 -31.83 -32.92 -36.54
C HIS A 9 -31.13 -31.55 -36.60
N SER A 10 -31.89 -30.52 -36.22
CA SER A 10 -31.52 -29.11 -36.11
C SER A 10 -30.37 -28.88 -35.12
N THR A 11 -29.37 -28.10 -35.50
CA THR A 11 -28.34 -27.61 -34.58
C THR A 11 -28.57 -26.12 -34.28
N SER A 12 -29.18 -25.86 -33.13
CA SER A 12 -29.04 -24.59 -32.41
C SER A 12 -28.03 -24.84 -31.30
N ALA A 13 -26.80 -24.30 -31.44
CA ALA A 13 -25.83 -24.30 -30.36
C ALA A 13 -24.98 -23.03 -30.43
N THR A 14 -25.40 -22.09 -29.60
CA THR A 14 -24.71 -20.94 -29.02
C THR A 14 -23.19 -20.94 -29.21
N ARG A 15 -22.67 -19.91 -29.88
CA ARG A 15 -21.24 -19.53 -29.80
C ARG A 15 -20.88 -19.34 -28.33
N ARG A 16 -20.15 -20.29 -27.74
CA ARG A 16 -19.35 -20.02 -26.56
C ARG A 16 -18.24 -19.08 -27.00
N LEU A 17 -18.37 -17.80 -26.64
CA LEU A 17 -17.22 -16.91 -26.58
C LEU A 17 -16.27 -17.50 -25.54
N ALA A 18 -15.04 -17.77 -25.99
CA ALA A 18 -13.94 -18.15 -25.12
C ALA A 18 -13.71 -17.00 -24.14
N GLU A 19 -14.19 -17.19 -22.92
CA GLU A 19 -13.88 -16.34 -21.78
C GLU A 19 -12.39 -16.58 -21.48
N SER A 20 -11.59 -15.56 -21.77
CA SER A 20 -10.19 -15.53 -21.39
C SER A 20 -10.13 -15.52 -19.87
N ASP A 21 -9.84 -16.67 -19.26
CA ASP A 21 -9.42 -16.82 -17.87
C ASP A 21 -8.13 -15.99 -17.64
N GLN A 22 -8.28 -14.67 -17.46
CA GLN A 22 -7.25 -13.82 -16.89
C GLN A 22 -7.21 -14.08 -15.38
N THR A 23 -6.69 -15.25 -15.07
CA THR A 23 -6.10 -15.53 -13.76
C THR A 23 -5.06 -14.45 -13.48
N ARG A 24 -5.35 -13.64 -12.47
CA ARG A 24 -4.45 -12.78 -11.68
C ARG A 24 -2.98 -13.11 -11.98
N GLU A 25 -2.30 -12.32 -12.82
CA GLU A 25 -0.84 -12.41 -12.82
C GLU A 25 -0.39 -12.02 -11.41
N PRO A 26 0.19 -12.94 -10.63
CA PRO A 26 0.75 -12.57 -9.34
C PRO A 26 1.79 -11.47 -9.60
N LEU A 27 1.96 -10.52 -8.68
CA LEU A 27 3.06 -9.54 -8.71
C LEU A 27 4.39 -10.34 -8.75
N LEU A 28 4.83 -10.70 -9.94
CA LEU A 28 6.02 -11.51 -10.11
C LEU A 28 7.16 -10.52 -10.26
N PHE A 29 7.96 -10.38 -9.21
CA PHE A 29 9.23 -9.65 -9.35
C PHE A 29 9.99 -10.24 -10.53
N GLN A 30 10.21 -9.41 -11.53
CA GLN A 30 10.92 -9.82 -12.73
C GLN A 30 12.40 -9.88 -12.36
N TYR A 31 13.04 -10.97 -12.78
CA TYR A 31 14.48 -11.11 -12.65
C TYR A 31 15.14 -10.58 -13.93
N ASP A 32 15.83 -9.46 -13.82
CA ASP A 32 16.46 -8.78 -14.96
C ASP A 32 17.87 -9.29 -15.29
N ASN A 33 18.13 -10.56 -14.98
CA ASN A 33 19.37 -11.28 -15.31
C ASN A 33 20.67 -10.69 -14.72
N GLY A 34 20.56 -9.79 -13.74
CA GLY A 34 21.69 -9.20 -13.02
C GLY A 34 22.15 -10.02 -11.82
N PRO A 35 23.37 -9.76 -11.31
CA PRO A 35 23.93 -10.57 -10.23
C PRO A 35 23.22 -10.33 -8.90
N LEU A 36 22.98 -11.41 -8.15
CA LEU A 36 22.60 -11.39 -6.74
C LEU A 36 23.86 -11.51 -5.86
N LEU A 37 23.79 -11.02 -4.62
CA LEU A 37 24.87 -11.26 -3.66
C LEU A 37 24.85 -12.72 -3.23
N ALA A 38 26.02 -13.36 -3.26
CA ALA A 38 26.17 -14.79 -2.99
C ALA A 38 27.45 -15.07 -2.19
N GLY A 39 27.44 -16.16 -1.41
CA GLY A 39 28.58 -16.57 -0.59
C GLY A 39 28.67 -15.84 0.75
N LYS A 40 29.89 -15.74 1.31
CA LYS A 40 30.13 -15.08 2.60
C LYS A 40 30.22 -13.58 2.39
N ILE A 41 29.32 -12.82 3.01
CA ILE A 41 29.26 -11.36 2.89
C ILE A 41 29.42 -10.72 4.27
N SER A 42 30.35 -9.79 4.38
CA SER A 42 30.57 -8.99 5.60
C SER A 42 29.62 -7.79 5.61
N VAL A 43 28.84 -7.62 6.67
CA VAL A 43 28.00 -6.43 6.89
C VAL A 43 28.76 -5.48 7.81
N ASN A 44 29.36 -4.44 7.24
CA ASN A 44 30.10 -3.44 8.00
C ASN A 44 29.17 -2.32 8.43
N LEU A 45 29.25 -1.89 9.69
CA LEU A 45 28.40 -0.83 10.25
C LEU A 45 29.21 0.46 10.39
N ILE A 46 28.75 1.54 9.76
CA ILE A 46 29.33 2.88 9.85
C ILE A 46 28.36 3.73 10.67
N TRP A 47 28.71 3.96 11.93
CA TRP A 47 27.92 4.72 12.89
C TRP A 47 28.27 6.20 12.80
N TYR A 48 27.37 7.00 12.26
CA TYR A 48 27.58 8.43 12.04
C TYR A 48 26.73 9.26 13.01
N GLY A 49 27.40 9.93 13.95
CA GLY A 49 26.80 10.63 15.08
C GLY A 49 26.80 9.81 16.37
N LYS A 50 26.13 10.34 17.40
CA LYS A 50 26.19 9.77 18.76
C LYS A 50 25.15 8.68 18.95
N PHE A 51 25.61 7.44 19.10
CA PHE A 51 24.79 6.28 19.48
C PHE A 51 25.21 5.75 20.84
N LYS A 52 24.24 5.44 21.71
CA LYS A 52 24.53 4.78 22.98
C LYS A 52 25.08 3.37 22.73
N PRO A 53 25.92 2.82 23.62
CA PRO A 53 26.36 1.41 23.51
C PRO A 53 25.19 0.42 23.40
N SER A 54 24.09 0.66 24.14
CA SER A 54 22.87 -0.14 24.06
C SER A 54 22.19 -0.07 22.70
N GLN A 55 22.17 1.10 22.05
CA GLN A 55 21.63 1.29 20.70
C GLN A 55 22.48 0.57 19.66
N ARG A 56 23.81 0.65 19.80
CA ARG A 56 24.73 -0.10 18.93
C ARG A 56 24.53 -1.60 19.04
N ALA A 57 24.33 -2.09 20.28
CA ALA A 57 24.06 -3.49 20.54
C ALA A 57 22.82 -4.01 19.78
N ILE A 58 21.71 -3.26 19.77
CA ILE A 58 20.46 -3.65 19.07
C ILE A 58 20.72 -4.00 17.59
N ILE A 59 21.38 -3.12 16.83
CA ILE A 59 21.64 -3.38 15.39
C ILE A 59 22.70 -4.46 15.20
N SER A 60 23.77 -4.44 15.99
CA SER A 60 24.85 -5.45 15.86
C SER A 60 24.35 -6.86 16.18
N ASP A 61 23.49 -7.01 17.20
CA ASP A 61 22.83 -8.26 17.56
C ASP A 61 21.85 -8.69 16.45
N PHE A 62 21.12 -7.76 15.84
CA PHE A 62 20.25 -8.07 14.70
C PHE A 62 21.04 -8.70 13.55
N ILE A 63 22.15 -8.07 13.13
CA ILE A 63 23.03 -8.61 12.07
C ILE A 63 23.60 -9.98 12.45
N ALA A 64 24.07 -10.13 13.70
CA ALA A 64 24.57 -11.41 14.20
C ALA A 64 23.47 -12.51 14.26
N SER A 65 22.20 -12.13 14.30
CA SER A 65 21.06 -13.05 14.32
C SER A 65 20.66 -13.58 12.94
N ILE A 66 21.15 -12.97 11.85
CA ILE A 66 20.80 -13.33 10.47
C ILE A 66 21.38 -14.70 10.09
N SER A 67 22.66 -14.94 10.38
CA SER A 67 23.34 -16.21 10.16
C SER A 67 24.15 -16.61 11.41
N PRO A 68 23.48 -17.09 12.48
CA PRO A 68 24.13 -17.34 13.76
C PRO A 68 25.18 -18.45 13.63
N THR A 69 26.36 -18.22 14.23
CA THR A 69 27.52 -19.14 14.17
C THR A 69 27.41 -20.32 15.14
N LYS A 70 26.59 -20.21 16.19
CA LYS A 70 26.36 -21.27 17.19
C LYS A 70 25.30 -22.24 16.70
N ARG A 71 25.57 -23.55 16.81
CA ARG A 71 24.66 -24.67 16.47
C ARG A 71 23.46 -24.84 17.42
N THR A 72 23.20 -23.90 18.31
CA THR A 72 21.99 -23.92 19.15
C THR A 72 20.79 -23.55 18.29
N THR A 73 19.79 -24.43 18.23
CA THR A 73 18.52 -24.17 17.55
C THR A 73 17.86 -22.93 18.15
N PRO A 74 17.76 -21.82 17.41
CA PRO A 74 17.14 -20.61 17.95
C PRO A 74 15.63 -20.84 18.15
N PRO A 75 14.99 -20.18 19.14
CA PRO A 75 13.55 -20.25 19.33
C PRO A 75 12.82 -19.79 18.07
N VAL A 76 11.79 -20.53 17.65
CA VAL A 76 11.04 -20.25 16.42
C VAL A 76 9.77 -19.45 16.77
N PRO A 77 9.49 -18.33 16.07
CA PRO A 77 10.22 -17.77 14.92
C PRO A 77 11.51 -17.00 15.30
N SER A 78 12.57 -17.11 14.51
CA SER A 78 13.85 -16.39 14.69
C SER A 78 14.23 -15.53 13.49
N VAL A 79 15.15 -14.57 13.70
CA VAL A 79 15.73 -13.74 12.61
C VAL A 79 16.36 -14.63 11.53
N ALA A 80 17.05 -15.70 11.91
CA ALA A 80 17.64 -16.63 10.96
C ALA A 80 16.59 -17.35 10.10
N THR A 81 15.48 -17.77 10.72
CA THR A 81 14.36 -18.39 9.95
C THR A 81 13.65 -17.39 9.05
N TRP A 82 13.55 -16.13 9.47
CA TRP A 82 13.06 -15.04 8.63
C TRP A 82 14.00 -14.82 7.44
N TRP A 83 15.30 -14.67 7.67
CA TRP A 83 16.29 -14.47 6.60
C TRP A 83 16.27 -15.60 5.57
N LYS A 84 16.17 -16.85 6.04
CA LYS A 84 16.08 -18.02 5.17
C LYS A 84 14.87 -17.98 4.21
N ALA A 85 13.81 -17.24 4.51
CA ALA A 85 12.69 -17.09 3.58
C ALA A 85 13.11 -16.41 2.25
N THR A 86 14.17 -15.60 2.25
CA THR A 86 14.74 -14.98 1.04
C THR A 86 15.44 -15.99 0.12
N GLU A 87 15.77 -17.20 0.60
CA GLU A 87 16.38 -18.28 -0.20
C GLU A 87 15.54 -18.64 -1.43
N LYS A 88 14.21 -18.44 -1.36
CA LYS A 88 13.30 -18.68 -2.48
C LYS A 88 13.71 -17.91 -3.74
N TYR A 89 14.14 -16.66 -3.61
CA TYR A 89 14.61 -15.84 -4.74
C TYR A 89 15.84 -16.44 -5.43
N TYR A 90 16.69 -17.16 -4.69
CA TYR A 90 17.88 -17.82 -5.23
C TYR A 90 17.55 -19.17 -5.88
N THR A 91 16.58 -19.89 -5.34
CA THR A 91 16.17 -21.20 -5.89
C THR A 91 15.50 -21.08 -7.26
N LEU A 92 14.76 -19.99 -7.51
CA LEU A 92 14.04 -19.80 -8.78
C LEU A 92 14.96 -19.65 -9.99
N ILE A 93 16.13 -19.04 -9.83
CA ILE A 93 17.13 -18.89 -10.88
C ILE A 93 18.13 -20.06 -10.94
N LYS A 94 17.83 -21.17 -10.26
CA LYS A 94 18.63 -22.42 -10.24
C LYS A 94 20.10 -22.17 -9.94
N LEU A 95 20.42 -21.21 -9.06
CA LEU A 95 21.79 -20.99 -8.64
C LEU A 95 22.34 -22.21 -7.88
N LYS A 96 23.64 -22.48 -8.04
CA LYS A 96 24.31 -23.67 -7.45
C LYS A 96 24.17 -23.68 -5.93
N ALA A 97 24.18 -24.88 -5.33
CA ALA A 97 24.26 -25.04 -3.88
C ALA A 97 25.45 -24.24 -3.31
N GLY A 98 25.21 -23.41 -2.30
CA GLY A 98 26.20 -22.45 -1.74
C GLY A 98 26.10 -21.02 -2.29
N SER A 99 25.14 -20.73 -3.17
CA SER A 99 24.92 -19.37 -3.71
C SER A 99 24.07 -18.45 -2.83
N PHE A 100 23.42 -18.98 -1.78
CA PHE A 100 22.66 -18.17 -0.82
C PHE A 100 23.63 -17.36 0.08
N PRO A 101 23.41 -16.04 0.27
CA PRO A 101 24.31 -15.20 1.04
C PRO A 101 24.29 -15.55 2.54
N VAL A 102 25.47 -15.78 3.09
CA VAL A 102 25.71 -15.91 4.53
C VAL A 102 26.22 -14.56 5.02
N LEU A 103 25.36 -13.80 5.69
CA LEU A 103 25.69 -12.49 6.21
C LEU A 103 26.33 -12.62 7.59
N SER A 104 27.45 -11.93 7.80
CA SER A 104 28.15 -11.90 9.10
C SER A 104 28.45 -10.46 9.50
N LEU A 105 28.40 -10.19 10.80
CA LEU A 105 28.78 -8.87 11.33
C LEU A 105 30.27 -8.63 11.04
N GLY A 106 30.54 -7.53 10.34
CA GLY A 106 31.86 -7.10 9.93
C GLY A 106 32.44 -6.01 10.82
N ALA A 107 33.26 -5.15 10.21
CA ALA A 107 33.85 -4.01 10.91
C ALA A 107 32.78 -3.02 11.38
N GLN A 108 33.02 -2.39 12.53
CA GLN A 108 32.21 -1.28 13.03
C GLN A 108 33.07 -0.02 13.08
N ILE A 109 32.70 0.98 12.28
CA ILE A 109 33.40 2.26 12.15
C ILE A 109 32.57 3.31 12.88
N LEU A 110 33.19 4.06 13.79
CA LEU A 110 32.52 5.09 14.59
C LEU A 110 32.97 6.48 14.12
N ASP A 111 32.00 7.34 13.82
CA ASP A 111 32.18 8.74 13.44
C ASP A 111 31.27 9.61 14.34
N GLU A 112 31.59 9.65 15.64
CA GLU A 112 30.74 10.28 16.67
C GLU A 112 30.75 11.82 16.59
N HIS A 113 31.72 12.39 15.88
CA HIS A 113 31.87 13.84 15.69
C HIS A 113 31.19 14.36 14.42
N CYS A 114 30.55 13.49 13.64
CA CYS A 114 29.93 13.83 12.36
C CYS A 114 30.91 14.55 11.43
N SER A 115 31.95 13.86 10.93
CA SER A 115 33.05 14.46 10.17
C SER A 115 32.66 15.29 8.94
N LEU A 116 31.47 15.07 8.38
CA LEU A 116 30.90 15.77 7.22
C LEU A 116 29.76 16.74 7.59
N GLY A 117 29.59 17.02 8.89
CA GLY A 117 28.48 17.82 9.43
C GLY A 117 27.19 17.01 9.68
N LYS A 118 26.17 17.65 10.24
CA LYS A 118 24.88 17.02 10.57
C LYS A 118 23.82 17.09 9.47
N SER A 119 24.19 17.56 8.28
CA SER A 119 23.32 17.61 7.11
C SER A 119 24.03 16.93 5.96
N LEU A 120 23.53 15.77 5.53
CA LEU A 120 24.18 14.94 4.52
C LEU A 120 23.38 14.89 3.22
N SER A 121 24.09 15.03 2.11
CA SER A 121 23.61 14.71 0.76
C SER A 121 23.75 13.22 0.45
N GLY A 122 23.06 12.74 -0.60
CA GLY A 122 23.24 11.36 -1.08
C GLY A 122 24.70 11.00 -1.43
N GLN A 123 25.49 11.95 -1.93
CA GLN A 123 26.92 11.71 -2.25
C GLN A 123 27.77 11.51 -0.99
N GLN A 124 27.51 12.27 0.07
CA GLN A 124 28.21 12.11 1.34
C GLN A 124 27.88 10.77 2.01
N ILE A 125 26.68 10.22 1.80
CA ILE A 125 26.34 8.86 2.23
C ILE A 125 27.24 7.83 1.52
N ILE A 126 27.47 7.98 0.22
CA ILE A 126 28.37 7.10 -0.54
C ILE A 126 29.82 7.25 -0.06
N GLU A 127 30.27 8.47 0.23
CA GLU A 127 31.58 8.75 0.82
C GLU A 127 31.76 8.02 2.16
N LEU A 128 30.77 8.11 3.06
CA LEU A 128 30.79 7.39 4.33
C LEU A 128 30.79 5.87 4.14
N ALA A 129 29.99 5.35 3.21
CA ALA A 129 29.95 3.93 2.89
C ALA A 129 31.28 3.43 2.31
N SER A 130 32.04 4.29 1.62
CA SER A 130 33.36 3.96 1.06
C SER A 130 34.42 3.66 2.12
N LYS A 131 34.22 4.12 3.38
CA LYS A 131 35.11 3.81 4.52
C LYS A 131 35.10 2.32 4.89
N GLY A 132 34.07 1.57 4.48
CA GLY A 132 33.97 0.12 4.72
C GLY A 132 34.67 -0.74 3.67
N SER A 133 34.64 -2.05 3.85
CA SER A 133 35.24 -3.00 2.89
C SER A 133 34.58 -2.91 1.52
N GLN A 134 35.39 -2.98 0.47
CA GLN A 134 34.98 -2.83 -0.93
C GLN A 134 34.77 -4.19 -1.64
N LYS A 135 35.06 -5.30 -0.94
CA LYS A 135 34.96 -6.67 -1.46
C LYS A 135 34.11 -7.52 -0.55
N TYR A 136 33.20 -8.30 -1.17
CA TYR A 136 32.32 -9.25 -0.48
C TYR A 136 31.66 -8.65 0.77
N ALA A 137 31.19 -7.41 0.65
CA ALA A 137 30.69 -6.65 1.77
C ALA A 137 29.48 -5.77 1.41
N ILE A 138 28.67 -5.50 2.42
CA ILE A 138 27.62 -4.49 2.43
C ILE A 138 28.02 -3.45 3.48
N ASN A 139 28.18 -2.20 3.06
CA ASN A 139 28.54 -1.10 3.95
C ASN A 139 27.27 -0.36 4.38
N VAL A 140 26.89 -0.47 5.66
CA VAL A 140 25.66 0.09 6.21
C VAL A 140 25.98 1.37 6.97
N VAL A 141 25.57 2.52 6.45
CA VAL A 141 25.67 3.82 7.12
C VAL A 141 24.43 4.03 8.00
N LEU A 142 24.66 4.22 9.29
CA LEU A 142 23.63 4.43 10.32
C LEU A 142 23.76 5.85 10.86
N THR A 143 22.78 6.72 10.61
CA THR A 143 22.83 8.12 11.06
C THR A 143 22.02 8.32 12.34
N ALA A 144 22.60 9.03 13.31
CA ALA A 144 21.96 9.36 14.59
C ALA A 144 20.70 10.23 14.39
N SER A 145 19.86 10.33 15.43
CA SER A 145 18.55 10.99 15.34
C SER A 145 18.64 12.50 15.08
N ASP A 146 19.76 13.11 15.42
CA ASP A 146 20.05 14.53 15.21
C ASP A 146 20.78 14.83 13.88
N VAL A 147 20.93 13.84 12.99
CA VAL A 147 21.54 14.00 11.66
C VAL A 147 20.44 14.06 10.59
N ALA A 148 20.40 15.17 9.85
CA ALA A 148 19.54 15.34 8.69
C ALA A 148 20.19 14.70 7.46
N VAL A 149 19.41 13.98 6.67
CA VAL A 149 19.84 13.41 5.39
C VAL A 149 18.81 13.73 4.33
N GLU A 150 19.27 14.05 3.13
CA GLU A 150 18.41 14.34 1.98
C GLU A 150 17.35 13.25 1.75
N GLY A 151 16.08 13.64 1.70
CA GLY A 151 14.94 12.72 1.50
C GLY A 151 14.54 11.91 2.74
N PHE A 152 15.29 12.00 3.84
CA PHE A 152 14.91 11.36 5.10
C PHE A 152 13.59 11.94 5.61
N CYS A 153 12.70 11.08 6.11
CA CYS A 153 11.39 11.47 6.63
C CYS A 153 10.40 12.08 5.62
N SER A 154 10.82 12.35 4.38
CA SER A 154 9.98 12.93 3.31
C SER A 154 9.74 11.96 2.16
N SER A 155 10.75 11.25 1.67
CA SER A 155 10.57 10.22 0.63
C SER A 155 10.96 8.83 1.11
N ARG A 156 11.90 8.73 2.06
CA ARG A 156 12.51 7.46 2.46
C ARG A 156 12.95 7.44 3.93
N CYS A 157 13.11 6.23 4.47
CA CYS A 157 13.65 5.97 5.81
C CYS A 157 15.07 5.39 5.77
N GLY A 158 15.50 5.03 4.57
CA GLY A 158 16.80 4.51 4.23
C GLY A 158 16.89 4.29 2.72
N THR A 159 18.05 3.91 2.22
CA THR A 159 18.26 3.57 0.82
C THR A 159 19.28 2.44 0.72
N HIS A 160 19.27 1.71 -0.39
CA HIS A 160 20.40 0.88 -0.76
C HIS A 160 20.82 1.17 -2.20
N GLY A 161 22.03 0.76 -2.56
CA GLY A 161 22.56 0.97 -3.89
C GLY A 161 23.97 0.40 -4.05
N SER A 162 24.61 0.76 -5.14
CA SER A 162 26.01 0.39 -5.40
C SER A 162 26.83 1.61 -5.81
N ALA A 163 28.12 1.56 -5.49
CA ALA A 163 29.08 2.59 -5.88
C ALA A 163 30.37 1.93 -6.38
N SER A 164 31.13 2.70 -7.18
CA SER A 164 32.44 2.27 -7.67
C SER A 164 33.45 2.29 -6.52
N GLY A 165 34.12 1.16 -6.30
CA GLY A 165 35.23 1.02 -5.39
C GLY A 165 36.54 1.52 -5.99
N ALA A 166 37.54 1.72 -5.13
CA ALA A 166 38.88 2.18 -5.51
C ALA A 166 39.72 1.12 -6.25
N GLU A 167 39.34 -0.15 -6.16
CA GLU A 167 40.09 -1.27 -6.74
C GLU A 167 39.56 -1.67 -8.13
N LYS A 168 40.46 -2.06 -9.04
CA LYS A 168 40.06 -2.60 -10.35
C LYS A 168 39.90 -4.13 -10.29
N MET A 169 38.79 -4.64 -10.81
CA MET A 169 38.56 -6.07 -11.04
C MET A 169 38.40 -6.31 -12.55
N ARG A 170 39.30 -7.11 -13.13
CA ARG A 170 39.30 -7.46 -14.57
C ARG A 170 39.23 -6.24 -15.51
N GLY A 171 39.93 -5.15 -15.17
CA GLY A 171 40.01 -3.94 -15.99
C GLY A 171 38.95 -2.87 -15.72
N ASN A 172 37.84 -3.21 -15.03
CA ASN A 172 36.80 -2.26 -14.61
C ASN A 172 36.90 -1.96 -13.11
N ASN A 173 36.40 -0.80 -12.67
CA ASN A 173 36.28 -0.50 -11.24
C ASN A 173 35.37 -1.55 -10.57
N SER A 174 35.82 -2.08 -9.43
CA SER A 174 34.97 -2.93 -8.60
C SER A 174 33.75 -2.13 -8.14
N LYS A 175 32.64 -2.80 -7.86
CA LYS A 175 31.48 -2.17 -7.23
C LYS A 175 31.27 -2.78 -5.86
N PHE A 176 30.85 -1.95 -4.91
CA PHE A 176 30.42 -2.39 -3.59
C PHE A 176 28.96 -2.00 -3.37
N ALA A 177 28.25 -2.80 -2.58
CA ALA A 177 26.89 -2.51 -2.17
C ALA A 177 26.90 -1.69 -0.87
N TYR A 178 25.99 -0.73 -0.76
CA TYR A 178 25.80 0.05 0.46
C TYR A 178 24.33 0.17 0.83
N ILE A 179 24.10 0.38 2.12
CA ILE A 179 22.81 0.70 2.70
C ILE A 179 22.98 1.96 3.54
N TRP A 180 21.97 2.82 3.59
CA TRP A 180 21.84 3.83 4.62
C TRP A 180 20.50 3.71 5.31
N VAL A 181 20.47 3.88 6.64
CA VAL A 181 19.26 3.95 7.46
C VAL A 181 19.42 5.08 8.48
N GLY A 182 18.40 5.94 8.60
CA GLY A 182 18.38 7.01 9.58
C GLY A 182 17.58 6.68 10.83
N ASN A 183 18.06 7.12 12.00
CA ASN A 183 17.27 7.07 13.23
C ASN A 183 16.18 8.15 13.19
N SER A 184 14.92 7.72 13.17
CA SER A 184 13.77 8.62 13.00
C SER A 184 13.18 9.17 14.29
N GLU A 185 13.71 8.76 15.45
CA GLU A 185 13.17 9.04 16.78
C GLU A 185 12.71 10.50 16.98
N THR A 186 13.51 11.47 16.54
CA THR A 186 13.24 12.91 16.74
C THR A 186 12.72 13.63 15.51
N GLN A 187 12.78 13.02 14.32
CA GLN A 187 12.44 13.69 13.05
C GLN A 187 11.08 13.23 12.50
N CYS A 188 10.81 11.93 12.48
CA CYS A 188 9.58 11.37 11.92
C CYS A 188 9.25 9.96 12.45
N PRO A 189 9.16 9.77 13.78
CA PRO A 189 8.97 8.44 14.34
C PRO A 189 7.66 7.80 13.83
N GLY A 190 6.61 8.59 13.61
CA GLY A 190 5.34 8.14 13.03
C GLY A 190 5.39 7.67 11.57
N ARG A 191 6.55 7.74 10.91
CA ARG A 191 6.71 7.23 9.54
C ARG A 191 7.72 6.10 9.50
N CYS A 192 8.93 6.37 9.98
CA CYS A 192 10.06 5.45 9.83
C CYS A 192 10.21 4.49 11.01
N ALA A 193 9.50 4.72 12.12
CA ALA A 193 9.40 3.79 13.24
C ALA A 193 7.97 3.26 13.43
N TRP A 194 7.07 3.42 12.45
CA TRP A 194 5.80 2.69 12.46
C TRP A 194 6.09 1.17 12.48
N PRO A 195 5.43 0.37 13.34
CA PRO A 195 4.21 0.66 14.11
C PRO A 195 4.44 1.10 15.57
N PHE A 196 5.65 1.48 15.97
CA PHE A 196 6.01 1.85 17.35
C PHE A 196 5.71 3.31 17.73
N HIS A 197 5.24 4.10 16.77
CA HIS A 197 4.81 5.47 16.99
C HIS A 197 3.54 5.75 16.21
N LYS A 198 2.74 6.71 16.69
CA LYS A 198 1.50 7.12 16.05
C LYS A 198 1.78 7.54 14.60
N PRO A 199 1.09 6.94 13.61
CA PRO A 199 1.40 7.20 12.21
C PRO A 199 1.08 8.64 11.81
N ILE A 200 1.94 9.26 10.99
CA ILE A 200 1.69 10.62 10.47
C ILE A 200 0.47 10.64 9.53
N PHE A 201 0.28 9.54 8.77
CA PHE A 201 -0.81 9.38 7.81
C PHE A 201 -1.48 8.00 7.93
N GLY A 202 -2.74 7.89 7.53
CA GLY A 202 -3.50 6.62 7.55
C GLY A 202 -4.17 6.32 8.90
N PRO A 203 -4.66 5.08 9.12
CA PRO A 203 -5.43 4.73 10.31
C PRO A 203 -4.64 4.94 11.60
N GLN A 204 -5.26 5.64 12.55
CA GLN A 204 -4.62 6.12 13.78
C GLN A 204 -4.75 5.10 14.91
N SER A 205 -4.37 3.85 14.63
CA SER A 205 -4.34 2.79 15.63
C SER A 205 -3.34 3.12 16.75
N HIS A 206 -3.55 2.55 17.94
CA HIS A 206 -2.62 2.72 19.06
C HIS A 206 -1.24 2.15 18.69
N PRO A 207 -0.14 2.88 18.96
CA PRO A 207 1.21 2.39 18.67
C PRO A 207 1.53 1.12 19.44
N LEU A 208 2.30 0.23 18.80
CA LEU A 208 2.86 -0.94 19.47
C LEU A 208 4.02 -0.53 20.38
N VAL A 209 4.27 -1.31 21.42
CA VAL A 209 5.49 -1.14 22.23
C VAL A 209 6.68 -1.74 21.47
N ALA A 210 7.77 -0.97 21.40
CA ALA A 210 9.00 -1.36 20.72
C ALA A 210 9.71 -2.52 21.45
N PRO A 211 10.09 -3.62 20.77
CA PRO A 211 10.56 -4.84 21.42
C PRO A 211 11.91 -4.72 22.13
N ASN A 212 12.70 -3.68 21.83
CA ASN A 212 13.96 -3.38 22.52
C ASN A 212 13.88 -2.10 23.37
N ASN A 213 12.67 -1.58 23.60
CA ASN A 213 12.40 -0.36 24.34
C ASN A 213 13.15 0.88 23.77
N ASP A 214 13.36 0.89 22.44
CA ASP A 214 13.95 2.03 21.72
C ASP A 214 13.24 2.16 20.37
N VAL A 215 12.29 3.09 20.30
CA VAL A 215 11.45 3.34 19.12
C VAL A 215 12.31 3.65 17.88
N GLY A 216 13.36 4.45 18.05
CA GLY A 216 14.25 4.85 16.97
C GLY A 216 14.97 3.64 16.37
N LEU A 217 15.65 2.86 17.23
CA LEU A 217 16.47 1.73 16.81
C LEU A 217 15.62 0.54 16.35
N ASP A 218 14.49 0.26 16.98
CA ASP A 218 13.55 -0.76 16.50
C ASP A 218 12.95 -0.39 15.13
N GLY A 219 12.68 0.89 14.90
CA GLY A 219 12.34 1.41 13.57
C GLY A 219 13.48 1.24 12.56
N MET A 220 14.73 1.52 12.96
CA MET A 220 15.90 1.29 12.10
C MET A 220 16.05 -0.19 11.73
N VAL A 221 15.79 -1.13 12.66
CA VAL A 221 15.84 -2.58 12.36
C VAL A 221 14.83 -2.95 11.28
N ILE A 222 13.58 -2.47 11.36
CA ILE A 222 12.56 -2.72 10.32
C ILE A 222 13.07 -2.30 8.94
N ASN A 223 13.57 -1.07 8.83
CA ASN A 223 14.04 -0.53 7.56
C ASN A 223 15.30 -1.26 7.06
N LEU A 224 16.26 -1.53 7.96
CA LEU A 224 17.48 -2.26 7.64
C LEU A 224 17.18 -3.68 7.16
N ALA A 225 16.22 -4.36 7.78
CA ALA A 225 15.76 -5.69 7.38
C ALA A 225 15.22 -5.69 5.95
N SER A 226 14.35 -4.74 5.60
CA SER A 226 13.85 -4.58 4.23
C SER A 226 14.98 -4.29 3.24
N LEU A 227 15.89 -3.37 3.59
CA LEU A 227 16.98 -2.95 2.71
C LEU A 227 18.01 -4.06 2.51
N LEU A 228 18.34 -4.86 3.53
CA LEU A 228 19.23 -6.02 3.39
C LEU A 228 18.69 -7.04 2.39
N ALA A 229 17.39 -7.33 2.45
CA ALA A 229 16.76 -8.21 1.50
C ALA A 229 16.86 -7.64 0.07
N GLY A 230 16.47 -6.37 -0.13
CA GLY A 230 16.60 -5.67 -1.41
C GLY A 230 18.03 -5.67 -1.94
N THR A 231 19.03 -5.36 -1.11
CA THR A 231 20.45 -5.36 -1.48
C THR A 231 20.94 -6.74 -1.88
N THR A 232 20.48 -7.82 -1.25
CA THR A 232 20.93 -9.16 -1.62
C THR A 232 20.28 -9.67 -2.91
N THR A 233 19.01 -9.32 -3.16
CA THR A 233 18.25 -9.75 -4.34
C THR A 233 18.37 -8.81 -5.55
N ASN A 234 18.76 -7.56 -5.33
CA ASN A 234 18.92 -6.52 -6.35
C ASN A 234 20.07 -5.53 -6.04
N PRO A 235 21.32 -5.99 -5.83
CA PRO A 235 22.43 -5.13 -5.40
C PRO A 235 22.82 -4.02 -6.39
N PHE A 236 22.54 -4.19 -7.68
CA PHE A 236 23.01 -3.31 -8.75
C PHE A 236 21.90 -2.76 -9.66
N GLY A 237 20.64 -2.86 -9.25
CA GLY A 237 19.50 -2.33 -10.01
C GLY A 237 19.13 -3.15 -11.25
N ASN A 238 19.50 -4.43 -11.28
CA ASN A 238 19.21 -5.38 -12.36
C ASN A 238 18.96 -6.81 -11.87
N GLY A 239 18.69 -7.01 -10.58
CA GLY A 239 18.29 -8.29 -9.98
C GLY A 239 16.78 -8.47 -10.01
N TYR A 240 16.16 -8.68 -8.85
CA TYR A 240 14.70 -8.77 -8.70
C TYR A 240 14.07 -7.42 -8.39
N PHE A 241 13.24 -6.90 -9.30
CA PHE A 241 12.38 -5.74 -9.01
C PHE A 241 11.12 -5.70 -9.90
N GLN A 242 10.25 -4.73 -9.64
CA GLN A 242 9.11 -4.37 -10.46
C GLN A 242 8.98 -2.85 -10.53
N GLY A 243 8.54 -2.32 -11.67
CA GLY A 243 8.44 -0.87 -11.90
C GLY A 243 9.73 -0.27 -12.49
N PRO A 244 9.83 1.06 -12.61
CA PRO A 244 11.00 1.75 -13.15
C PRO A 244 12.20 1.59 -12.21
N LYS A 245 13.41 1.55 -12.79
CA LYS A 245 14.67 1.33 -12.04
C LYS A 245 14.97 2.45 -11.03
N GLU A 246 14.36 3.61 -11.23
CA GLU A 246 14.49 4.80 -10.38
C GLU A 246 13.63 4.71 -9.11
N ALA A 247 12.60 3.86 -9.10
CA ALA A 247 11.73 3.61 -7.95
C ALA A 247 11.20 2.16 -7.91
N PRO A 248 12.10 1.15 -7.82
CA PRO A 248 11.72 -0.25 -7.91
C PRO A 248 10.98 -0.72 -6.66
N LEU A 249 9.92 -1.51 -6.88
CA LEU A 249 9.38 -2.40 -5.86
C LEU A 249 10.26 -3.65 -5.79
N GLU A 250 10.64 -4.07 -4.58
CA GLU A 250 11.61 -5.15 -4.34
C GLU A 250 11.10 -6.12 -3.27
N ALA A 251 11.78 -7.25 -3.10
CA ALA A 251 11.37 -8.41 -2.29
C ALA A 251 10.73 -8.09 -0.92
N ALA A 252 11.26 -7.10 -0.21
CA ALA A 252 10.78 -6.69 1.12
C ALA A 252 10.11 -5.32 1.17
N SER A 253 10.12 -4.52 0.09
CA SER A 253 9.37 -3.26 0.04
C SER A 253 7.92 -3.46 -0.40
N ALA A 254 7.60 -4.57 -1.08
CA ALA A 254 6.21 -4.92 -1.45
C ALA A 254 5.29 -5.21 -0.26
N CYS A 255 5.84 -5.74 0.84
CA CYS A 255 5.05 -6.07 2.03
C CYS A 255 5.24 -5.04 3.15
N ALA A 256 5.45 -3.77 2.79
CA ALA A 256 5.63 -2.69 3.75
C ALA A 256 4.47 -2.67 4.76
N GLY A 257 4.83 -2.74 6.03
CA GLY A 257 3.91 -2.70 7.14
C GLY A 257 3.13 -3.99 7.46
N ILE A 258 3.45 -5.09 6.78
CA ILE A 258 2.89 -6.41 7.07
C ILE A 258 3.87 -7.16 8.00
N TYR A 259 3.49 -7.30 9.28
CA TYR A 259 4.34 -7.97 10.28
C TYR A 259 3.70 -9.22 10.90
N GLY A 260 2.37 -9.27 10.96
CA GLY A 260 1.61 -10.36 11.56
C GLY A 260 0.44 -10.83 10.70
N LYS A 261 -0.18 -11.93 11.11
CA LYS A 261 -1.35 -12.48 10.38
C LYS A 261 -2.52 -11.50 10.47
N GLY A 262 -3.16 -11.25 9.32
CA GLY A 262 -4.31 -10.34 9.25
C GLY A 262 -3.92 -8.86 9.28
N ALA A 263 -2.66 -8.53 8.99
CA ALA A 263 -2.27 -7.14 8.76
C ALA A 263 -3.06 -6.54 7.59
N TYR A 264 -3.30 -5.23 7.69
CA TYR A 264 -3.93 -4.40 6.67
C TYR A 264 -3.41 -2.96 6.85
N PRO A 265 -3.62 -2.02 5.91
CA PRO A 265 -3.15 -0.65 6.07
C PRO A 265 -3.55 -0.07 7.43
N GLY A 266 -2.56 0.35 8.23
CA GLY A 266 -2.76 0.89 9.59
C GLY A 266 -2.87 -0.15 10.72
N TYR A 267 -2.82 -1.45 10.42
CA TYR A 267 -2.76 -2.53 11.41
C TYR A 267 -1.60 -3.49 11.09
N ALA A 268 -0.64 -3.58 12.01
CA ALA A 268 0.57 -4.39 11.86
C ALA A 268 0.32 -5.91 11.77
N GLY A 269 -0.90 -6.36 12.09
CA GLY A 269 -1.29 -7.76 12.17
C GLY A 269 -1.26 -8.30 13.59
N ASN A 270 -1.76 -9.53 13.75
CA ASN A 270 -1.73 -10.23 15.04
C ASN A 270 -0.28 -10.62 15.37
N LEU A 271 0.25 -10.03 16.44
CA LEU A 271 1.64 -10.21 16.88
C LEU A 271 1.69 -10.73 18.33
N PRO A 272 2.64 -11.64 18.65
CA PRO A 272 2.93 -11.94 20.03
C PRO A 272 3.50 -10.71 20.75
N VAL A 273 3.16 -10.61 22.03
CA VAL A 273 3.58 -9.54 22.93
C VAL A 273 4.41 -10.15 24.05
N ASP A 274 5.56 -9.56 24.34
CA ASP A 274 6.40 -9.95 25.47
C ASP A 274 5.69 -9.60 26.79
N SER A 275 5.51 -10.59 27.66
CA SER A 275 4.74 -10.41 28.90
C SER A 275 5.41 -9.50 29.94
N THR A 276 6.71 -9.25 29.82
CA THR A 276 7.48 -8.44 30.79
C THR A 276 7.59 -6.99 30.32
N THR A 277 7.87 -6.79 29.04
CA THR A 277 8.14 -5.47 28.44
C THR A 277 6.93 -4.89 27.72
N GLY A 278 5.93 -5.72 27.39
CA GLY A 278 4.83 -5.35 26.50
C GLY A 278 5.24 -5.23 25.02
N GLY A 279 6.50 -5.50 24.69
CA GLY A 279 7.05 -5.33 23.34
C GLY A 279 6.44 -6.30 22.32
N SER A 280 6.00 -5.78 21.18
CA SER A 280 5.47 -6.60 20.07
C SER A 280 6.60 -7.05 19.15
N TYR A 281 6.62 -8.35 18.81
CA TYR A 281 7.71 -8.93 18.01
C TYR A 281 7.20 -10.04 17.09
N ASN A 282 8.01 -10.46 16.11
CA ASN A 282 7.74 -11.67 15.32
C ASN A 282 9.00 -12.50 15.06
N ALA A 283 10.15 -12.13 15.62
CA ALA A 283 11.39 -12.87 15.50
C ALA A 283 12.25 -12.76 16.77
N HIS A 284 12.79 -13.89 17.21
CA HIS A 284 13.83 -13.96 18.23
C HIS A 284 15.23 -13.81 17.63
N GLY A 285 16.07 -12.99 18.25
CA GLY A 285 17.48 -12.81 17.93
C GLY A 285 18.43 -13.41 18.96
N VAL A 286 19.72 -13.16 18.76
CA VAL A 286 20.78 -13.47 19.73
C VAL A 286 20.66 -12.58 20.96
N ASN A 287 21.36 -12.95 22.04
CA ASN A 287 21.44 -12.18 23.28
C ASN A 287 20.07 -11.80 23.90
N GLY A 288 19.05 -12.64 23.68
CA GLY A 288 17.69 -12.43 24.21
C GLY A 288 16.90 -11.33 23.50
N ARG A 289 17.43 -10.73 22.44
CA ARG A 289 16.77 -9.67 21.67
C ARG A 289 15.55 -10.21 20.93
N LYS A 290 14.56 -9.35 20.76
CA LYS A 290 13.36 -9.60 19.96
C LYS A 290 13.24 -8.52 18.92
N TYR A 291 12.72 -8.87 17.74
CA TYR A 291 12.61 -7.96 16.61
C TYR A 291 11.25 -8.10 15.94
N LEU A 292 10.82 -7.00 15.32
CA LEU A 292 9.70 -6.98 14.40
C LEU A 292 10.27 -6.84 12.99
N LEU A 293 10.02 -7.83 12.14
CA LEU A 293 10.60 -7.93 10.79
C LEU A 293 9.50 -7.99 9.73
N PRO A 294 9.69 -7.32 8.58
CA PRO A 294 8.68 -7.28 7.52
C PRO A 294 8.47 -8.66 6.90
N ALA A 295 7.27 -8.90 6.39
CA ALA A 295 7.00 -10.04 5.52
C ALA A 295 7.74 -9.91 4.17
N PHE A 296 7.89 -11.03 3.47
CA PHE A 296 8.40 -11.07 2.10
C PHE A 296 7.29 -11.43 1.13
N PHE A 297 7.34 -10.88 -0.07
CA PHE A 297 6.39 -11.26 -1.11
C PHE A 297 6.59 -12.72 -1.55
N ALA A 298 5.51 -13.48 -1.66
CA ALA A 298 5.58 -14.85 -2.13
C ALA A 298 5.68 -14.90 -3.67
N ILE A 299 6.87 -15.16 -4.18
CA ILE A 299 7.07 -15.63 -5.56
C ILE A 299 6.51 -17.07 -5.66
N TRP A 300 5.28 -17.22 -6.11
CA TRP A 300 4.72 -18.55 -6.39
C TRP A 300 5.49 -19.16 -7.56
N SER A 301 6.18 -20.27 -7.33
CA SER A 301 6.46 -21.20 -8.42
C SER A 301 5.12 -21.79 -8.85
N SER A 302 4.80 -21.74 -10.14
CA SER A 302 3.60 -22.31 -10.77
C SER A 302 3.53 -23.85 -10.69
N LEU A 303 3.86 -24.44 -9.55
CA LEU A 303 3.91 -25.87 -9.29
C LEU A 303 2.61 -26.38 -8.63
N VAL A 304 1.48 -25.68 -8.82
CA VAL A 304 0.16 -26.15 -8.37
C VAL A 304 -0.60 -26.86 -9.51
N LEU A 305 -0.13 -26.77 -10.76
CA LEU A 305 -0.73 -27.50 -11.88
C LEU A 305 -0.28 -28.98 -12.01
N LEU A 306 0.72 -29.43 -11.24
CA LEU A 306 1.22 -30.81 -11.30
C LEU A 306 0.84 -31.68 -10.09
N LEU A 307 0.29 -31.09 -9.02
CA LEU A 307 -0.04 -31.84 -7.80
C LEU A 307 -1.50 -32.33 -7.74
N SER A 308 -2.36 -31.89 -8.64
CA SER A 308 -3.74 -32.37 -8.77
C SER A 308 -3.87 -33.73 -9.48
N LEU A 309 -2.77 -34.30 -9.99
CA LEU A 309 -2.78 -35.59 -10.68
C LEU A 309 -2.14 -36.76 -9.90
N TYR A 310 -1.67 -36.54 -8.67
CA TYR A 310 -0.95 -37.57 -7.90
C TYR A 310 -1.52 -37.83 -6.50
N LEU A 311 -2.84 -37.66 -6.33
CA LEU A 311 -3.55 -38.03 -5.11
C LEU A 311 -4.31 -39.36 -5.26
N GLN A 312 -3.59 -40.44 -5.56
CA GLN A 312 -4.06 -41.80 -5.26
C GLN A 312 -2.87 -42.67 -4.86
N LEU A 313 -2.58 -42.76 -3.55
CA LEU A 313 -2.34 -43.98 -2.75
C LEU A 313 -1.62 -43.65 -1.42
N GLN A 314 -2.42 -43.53 -0.34
CA GLN A 314 -2.23 -44.06 1.03
C GLN A 314 -1.01 -43.60 1.90
N PRO A 315 -1.07 -43.78 3.25
CA PRO A 315 -0.78 -42.73 4.22
C PRO A 315 0.52 -42.95 5.02
N ALA A 316 1.08 -41.87 5.55
CA ALA A 316 1.94 -41.95 6.73
C ALA A 316 1.85 -40.67 7.55
N PHE A 317 1.68 -40.85 8.86
CA PHE A 317 1.71 -39.83 9.89
C PHE A 317 2.99 -39.00 9.79
N ALA A 318 2.85 -37.70 9.55
CA ALA A 318 3.90 -36.72 9.81
C ALA A 318 3.28 -35.54 10.57
N THR A 319 3.68 -35.42 11.83
CA THR A 319 3.45 -34.25 12.68
C THR A 319 3.78 -32.97 11.92
N THR A 320 2.79 -32.12 11.71
CA THR A 320 2.92 -30.82 11.08
C THR A 320 3.84 -29.93 11.92
N ARG A 321 5.10 -29.81 11.48
CA ARG A 321 5.99 -28.73 11.92
C ARG A 321 5.32 -27.41 11.54
N LYS A 322 4.95 -26.61 12.53
CA LYS A 322 4.56 -25.20 12.33
C LYS A 322 5.75 -24.48 11.70
N LEU A 323 5.71 -24.34 10.38
CA LEU A 323 6.61 -23.49 9.61
C LEU A 323 6.44 -22.04 10.08
N ALA A 324 7.57 -21.32 10.13
CA ALA A 324 7.60 -19.87 10.31
C ALA A 324 6.50 -19.21 9.48
N ALA A 325 5.86 -18.19 10.05
CA ALA A 325 4.70 -17.53 9.46
C ALA A 325 5.04 -16.95 8.09
N LEU A 326 4.85 -17.78 7.05
CA LEU A 326 4.33 -17.37 5.77
C LEU A 326 3.01 -16.70 6.11
N VAL A 327 3.01 -15.37 6.25
CA VAL A 327 1.75 -14.64 6.16
C VAL A 327 1.35 -14.79 4.71
N GLN A 328 0.60 -15.86 4.41
CA GLN A 328 -0.30 -15.84 3.29
C GLN A 328 -1.08 -14.54 3.47
N GLU A 329 -0.95 -13.59 2.53
CA GLU A 329 -1.85 -12.45 2.48
C GLU A 329 -3.23 -13.03 2.74
N GLN A 330 -3.89 -12.57 3.81
CA GLN A 330 -5.28 -12.97 3.96
C GLN A 330 -5.92 -12.53 2.67
N PRO A 331 -6.59 -13.44 1.93
CA PRO A 331 -7.29 -13.03 0.74
C PRO A 331 -8.16 -11.87 1.18
N LEU A 332 -7.93 -10.69 0.57
CA LEU A 332 -8.81 -9.56 0.76
C LEU A 332 -10.20 -10.10 0.45
N VAL A 333 -11.07 -10.11 1.44
CA VAL A 333 -12.43 -10.60 1.32
C VAL A 333 -13.25 -9.65 2.17
N LEU A 334 -13.94 -8.75 1.50
CA LEU A 334 -14.93 -7.90 2.15
C LEU A 334 -16.08 -8.79 2.62
N LYS A 335 -16.12 -9.07 3.93
CA LYS A 335 -17.18 -9.87 4.52
C LYS A 335 -18.44 -9.03 4.59
N TYR A 336 -19.57 -9.66 4.30
CA TYR A 336 -20.88 -9.07 4.54
C TYR A 336 -21.32 -9.36 5.97
N HIS A 337 -21.64 -8.32 6.73
CA HIS A 337 -22.01 -8.40 8.15
C HIS A 337 -23.53 -8.31 8.37
N ASN A 338 -24.32 -8.65 7.35
CA ASN A 338 -25.79 -8.77 7.38
C ASN A 338 -26.56 -7.47 7.66
N GLY A 339 -25.90 -6.32 7.58
CA GLY A 339 -26.51 -5.00 7.68
C GLY A 339 -27.15 -4.52 6.38
N PRO A 340 -28.02 -3.49 6.44
CA PRO A 340 -28.69 -2.98 5.25
C PRO A 340 -27.70 -2.30 4.29
N LEU A 341 -27.95 -2.47 3.00
CA LEU A 341 -27.22 -1.82 1.90
C LEU A 341 -28.17 -0.89 1.14
N LEU A 342 -27.63 0.12 0.45
CA LEU A 342 -28.43 0.97 -0.43
C LEU A 342 -28.59 0.29 -1.79
N LYS A 343 -29.82 0.28 -2.33
CA LYS A 343 -30.13 -0.45 -3.58
C LYS A 343 -31.29 0.17 -4.34
N GLY A 344 -31.34 -0.08 -5.65
CA GLY A 344 -32.29 0.57 -6.55
C GLY A 344 -31.99 2.07 -6.68
N ASN A 345 -33.02 2.87 -6.91
CA ASN A 345 -32.88 4.32 -7.03
C ASN A 345 -32.52 4.93 -5.67
N THR A 346 -31.32 5.47 -5.58
CA THR A 346 -30.78 6.18 -4.43
C THR A 346 -30.63 7.66 -4.75
N THR A 347 -31.26 8.51 -3.95
CA THR A 347 -31.16 9.97 -4.10
C THR A 347 -29.95 10.47 -3.32
N VAL A 348 -29.11 11.28 -3.99
CA VAL A 348 -27.92 11.88 -3.41
C VAL A 348 -28.14 13.39 -3.32
N ASN A 349 -28.42 13.89 -2.11
CA ASN A 349 -28.56 15.32 -1.84
C ASN A 349 -27.21 15.92 -1.49
N LEU A 350 -26.95 17.14 -1.95
CA LEU A 350 -25.63 17.78 -1.85
C LEU A 350 -25.71 19.00 -0.94
N LEU A 351 -24.74 19.14 -0.04
CA LEU A 351 -24.46 20.40 0.64
C LEU A 351 -23.07 20.89 0.27
N TRP A 352 -23.01 22.08 -0.30
CA TRP A 352 -21.78 22.77 -0.67
C TRP A 352 -21.41 23.78 0.42
N TYR A 353 -20.43 23.44 1.24
CA TYR A 353 -20.00 24.26 2.37
C TYR A 353 -18.75 25.08 2.03
N GLY A 354 -18.92 26.40 1.94
CA GLY A 354 -17.91 27.35 1.50
C GLY A 354 -17.92 27.62 -0.01
N ASN A 355 -16.86 28.26 -0.51
CA ASN A 355 -16.84 28.79 -1.87
C ASN A 355 -16.49 27.72 -2.92
N PHE A 356 -17.45 27.38 -3.77
CA PHE A 356 -17.27 26.51 -4.94
C PHE A 356 -17.65 27.23 -6.22
N SER A 357 -16.73 27.28 -7.19
CA SER A 357 -17.07 27.85 -8.49
C SER A 357 -18.15 27.02 -9.21
N PRO A 358 -18.94 27.62 -10.13
CA PRO A 358 -19.88 26.87 -10.96
C PRO A 358 -19.23 25.71 -11.73
N LYS A 359 -17.96 25.88 -12.15
CA LYS A 359 -17.19 24.82 -12.84
C LYS A 359 -16.88 23.63 -11.92
N GLN A 360 -16.52 23.89 -10.67
CA GLN A 360 -16.22 22.81 -9.70
C GLN A 360 -17.49 22.02 -9.36
N ARG A 361 -18.60 22.73 -9.14
CA ARG A 361 -19.91 22.10 -8.90
C ARG A 361 -20.35 21.26 -10.10
N SER A 362 -20.22 21.77 -11.32
CA SER A 362 -20.64 21.00 -12.52
C SER A 362 -19.82 19.73 -12.70
N ILE A 363 -18.49 19.75 -12.52
CA ILE A 363 -17.67 18.54 -12.60
C ILE A 363 -18.19 17.43 -11.66
N ILE A 364 -18.51 17.77 -10.42
CA ILE A 364 -18.99 16.81 -9.42
C ILE A 364 -20.42 16.33 -9.72
N VAL A 365 -21.32 17.23 -10.14
CA VAL A 365 -22.70 16.88 -10.50
C VAL A 365 -22.75 16.01 -11.77
N ASP A 366 -21.91 16.33 -12.77
CA ASP A 366 -21.76 15.54 -13.99
C ASP A 366 -21.22 14.13 -13.66
N PHE A 367 -20.27 14.02 -12.72
CA PHE A 367 -19.78 12.73 -12.24
C PHE A 367 -20.89 11.89 -11.61
N LEU A 368 -21.66 12.45 -10.67
CA LEU A 368 -22.79 11.76 -10.03
C LEU A 368 -23.84 11.32 -11.05
N SER A 369 -24.13 12.17 -12.04
CA SER A 369 -25.04 11.86 -13.14
C SER A 369 -24.50 10.76 -14.06
N SER A 370 -23.18 10.58 -14.11
CA SER A 370 -22.51 9.53 -14.90
C SER A 370 -22.52 8.15 -14.25
N LEU A 371 -22.83 8.05 -12.94
CA LEU A 371 -22.91 6.76 -12.22
C LEU A 371 -24.11 5.92 -12.67
N SER A 372 -25.21 6.58 -13.03
CA SER A 372 -26.39 5.93 -13.58
C SER A 372 -26.27 5.76 -15.09
N SER A 373 -26.78 4.65 -15.63
CA SER A 373 -26.78 4.39 -17.09
C SER A 373 -27.65 5.42 -17.84
N PRO A 374 -27.06 6.35 -18.62
CA PRO A 374 -27.84 7.23 -19.48
C PRO A 374 -28.40 6.43 -20.66
N LYS A 375 -29.47 6.92 -21.31
CA LYS A 375 -30.04 6.31 -22.53
C LYS A 375 -29.03 6.16 -23.67
N THR A 376 -27.97 6.96 -23.68
CA THR A 376 -26.83 6.92 -24.60
C THR A 376 -25.56 6.66 -23.80
N GLN A 377 -25.12 5.40 -23.75
CA GLN A 377 -23.91 5.02 -23.03
C GLN A 377 -22.65 5.42 -23.83
N PRO A 378 -21.68 6.12 -23.24
CA PRO A 378 -20.34 6.14 -23.80
C PRO A 378 -19.77 4.71 -23.76
N PRO A 379 -19.02 4.27 -24.79
CA PRO A 379 -18.41 2.95 -24.80
C PRO A 379 -17.47 2.80 -23.60
N PRO A 380 -17.36 1.60 -23.00
CA PRO A 380 -16.37 1.36 -21.96
C PRO A 380 -14.95 1.73 -22.42
N PRO A 381 -14.12 2.27 -21.51
CA PRO A 381 -14.38 2.38 -20.07
C PRO A 381 -15.16 3.65 -19.69
N SER A 382 -16.21 3.50 -18.88
CA SER A 382 -17.13 4.57 -18.48
C SER A 382 -17.43 4.56 -16.99
N VAL A 383 -17.83 5.72 -16.43
CA VAL A 383 -18.20 5.86 -15.02
C VAL A 383 -19.33 4.90 -14.62
N SER A 384 -20.31 4.72 -15.50
CA SER A 384 -21.43 3.79 -15.27
C SER A 384 -20.98 2.33 -15.29
N SER A 385 -20.08 1.94 -16.21
CA SER A 385 -19.51 0.58 -16.22
C SER A 385 -18.70 0.28 -14.97
N TRP A 386 -18.00 1.29 -14.43
CA TRP A 386 -17.32 1.20 -13.14
C TRP A 386 -18.30 1.06 -11.98
N TRP A 387 -19.37 1.86 -11.96
CA TRP A 387 -20.37 1.84 -10.91
C TRP A 387 -21.19 0.53 -10.86
N GLN A 388 -21.37 -0.14 -12.00
CA GLN A 388 -22.06 -1.43 -12.09
C GLN A 388 -21.43 -2.51 -11.20
N THR A 389 -20.15 -2.41 -10.83
CA THR A 389 -19.51 -3.31 -9.85
C THR A 389 -20.22 -3.31 -8.49
N THR A 390 -20.90 -2.22 -8.10
CA THR A 390 -21.73 -2.20 -6.88
C THR A 390 -22.88 -3.22 -6.93
N GLY A 391 -23.35 -3.59 -8.13
CA GLY A 391 -24.40 -4.58 -8.33
C GLY A 391 -24.00 -6.02 -8.00
N SER A 392 -22.70 -6.33 -7.98
CA SER A 392 -22.15 -7.64 -7.60
C SER A 392 -22.19 -7.90 -6.09
N TYR A 393 -22.50 -6.88 -5.28
CA TYR A 393 -22.71 -7.01 -3.84
C TYR A 393 -24.13 -7.53 -3.55
N ARG A 394 -24.36 -8.19 -2.40
CA ARG A 394 -25.66 -8.83 -2.02
C ARG A 394 -26.89 -7.90 -2.00
N GLY A 395 -26.70 -6.58 -2.16
CA GLY A 395 -27.77 -5.58 -2.24
C GLY A 395 -28.43 -5.47 -3.61
N GLY A 396 -27.74 -5.92 -4.67
CA GLY A 396 -28.13 -5.65 -6.06
C GLY A 396 -27.72 -4.24 -6.52
N PRO A 397 -28.03 -3.88 -7.78
CA PRO A 397 -27.57 -2.62 -8.37
C PRO A 397 -28.14 -1.40 -7.65
N CYS A 398 -27.29 -0.37 -7.52
CA CYS A 398 -27.66 0.94 -7.01
C CYS A 398 -27.59 1.96 -8.16
N THR A 399 -28.70 2.63 -8.46
CA THR A 399 -28.75 3.75 -9.40
C THR A 399 -28.75 5.05 -8.63
N VAL A 400 -27.92 6.01 -9.03
CA VAL A 400 -27.76 7.29 -8.34
C VAL A 400 -28.53 8.38 -9.08
N VAL A 401 -29.32 9.16 -8.34
CA VAL A 401 -29.98 10.36 -8.86
C VAL A 401 -29.58 11.53 -7.99
N VAL A 402 -29.14 12.63 -8.61
CA VAL A 402 -28.84 13.87 -7.89
C VAL A 402 -30.16 14.48 -7.40
N GLY A 403 -30.25 14.72 -6.09
CA GLY A 403 -31.39 15.35 -5.45
C GLY A 403 -31.15 16.84 -5.20
N ASP A 404 -31.62 17.31 -4.05
CA ASP A 404 -31.54 18.72 -3.67
C ASP A 404 -30.09 19.16 -3.47
N GLN A 405 -29.82 20.43 -3.76
CA GLN A 405 -28.51 21.04 -3.57
C GLN A 405 -28.63 22.29 -2.69
N VAL A 406 -27.94 22.27 -1.55
CA VAL A 406 -27.88 23.37 -0.59
C VAL A 406 -26.53 24.08 -0.69
N LEU A 407 -26.53 25.40 -0.84
CA LEU A 407 -25.32 26.22 -0.81
C LEU A 407 -25.18 26.89 0.56
N ASP A 408 -24.03 26.70 1.19
CA ASP A 408 -23.66 27.34 2.46
C ASP A 408 -22.34 28.11 2.28
N GLU A 409 -22.40 29.15 1.45
CA GLU A 409 -21.25 30.00 1.12
C GLU A 409 -20.85 30.92 2.28
N ALA A 410 -21.74 31.10 3.26
CA ALA A 410 -21.52 31.95 4.44
C ALA A 410 -20.76 31.24 5.57
N TYR A 411 -20.40 29.96 5.41
CA TYR A 411 -19.73 29.15 6.42
C TYR A 411 -20.50 29.13 7.75
N SER A 412 -21.75 28.69 7.74
CA SER A 412 -22.67 28.77 8.88
C SER A 412 -22.16 28.21 10.23
N LEU A 413 -21.16 27.34 10.22
CA LEU A 413 -20.51 26.74 11.40
C LEU A 413 -19.01 27.10 11.53
N GLY A 414 -18.55 28.11 10.77
CA GLY A 414 -17.14 28.52 10.69
C GLY A 414 -16.28 27.68 9.75
N LYS A 415 -15.00 28.04 9.59
CA LYS A 415 -14.05 27.37 8.67
C LYS A 415 -13.27 26.20 9.31
N SER A 416 -13.57 25.87 10.56
CA SER A 416 -12.99 24.72 11.27
C SER A 416 -14.12 23.83 11.76
N LEU A 417 -14.21 22.63 11.19
CA LEU A 417 -15.30 21.70 11.45
C LEU A 417 -14.81 20.42 12.12
N LYS A 418 -15.60 19.92 13.06
CA LYS A 418 -15.47 18.59 13.67
C LYS A 418 -16.50 17.63 13.10
N THR A 419 -16.29 16.33 13.28
CA THR A 419 -17.20 15.27 12.80
C THR A 419 -18.68 15.52 13.15
N PRO A 420 -19.07 15.94 14.37
CA PRO A 420 -20.48 16.23 14.68
C PRO A 420 -21.08 17.38 13.85
N GLN A 421 -20.27 18.38 13.48
CA GLN A 421 -20.71 19.49 12.63
C GLN A 421 -20.93 19.04 11.18
N ILE A 422 -20.11 18.10 10.68
CA ILE A 422 -20.34 17.47 9.37
C ILE A 422 -21.67 16.71 9.35
N ILE A 423 -22.00 15.98 10.43
CA ILE A 423 -23.29 15.27 10.55
C ILE A 423 -24.46 16.27 10.58
N ALA A 424 -24.31 17.40 11.28
CA ALA A 424 -25.33 18.46 11.31
C ALA A 424 -25.54 19.10 9.92
N LEU A 425 -24.46 19.34 9.17
CA LEU A 425 -24.54 19.80 7.79
C LEU A 425 -25.20 18.75 6.87
N ALA A 426 -24.88 17.47 7.04
CA ALA A 426 -25.53 16.41 6.28
C ALA A 426 -27.05 16.36 6.56
N ALA A 427 -27.49 16.55 7.80
CA ALA A 427 -28.92 16.66 8.13
C ALA A 427 -29.58 17.87 7.43
N LYS A 428 -28.87 19.01 7.34
CA LYS A 428 -29.33 20.22 6.64
C LYS A 428 -29.52 20.02 5.13
N ALA A 429 -28.84 19.05 4.51
CA ALA A 429 -29.09 18.68 3.10
C ALA A 429 -30.50 18.10 2.88
N GLY A 430 -31.20 17.70 3.94
CA GLY A 430 -32.66 17.47 3.95
C GLY A 430 -33.12 16.04 3.67
N GLY A 431 -32.23 15.14 3.23
CA GLY A 431 -32.58 13.78 2.86
C GLY A 431 -32.79 12.84 4.04
N HIS A 432 -33.96 12.20 4.13
CA HIS A 432 -34.28 11.19 5.14
C HIS A 432 -34.95 9.98 4.50
N GLY A 433 -34.80 8.80 5.11
CA GLY A 433 -35.50 7.59 4.68
C GLY A 433 -34.60 6.53 4.03
N LYS A 434 -35.25 5.55 3.38
CA LYS A 434 -34.56 4.43 2.71
C LYS A 434 -34.00 4.92 1.37
N ASN A 435 -32.74 4.58 1.07
CA ASN A 435 -32.05 4.93 -0.18
C ASN A 435 -31.83 6.44 -0.40
N VAL A 436 -31.42 7.15 0.65
CA VAL A 436 -31.00 8.55 0.55
C VAL A 436 -29.61 8.71 1.16
N VAL A 437 -28.75 9.46 0.48
CA VAL A 437 -27.41 9.83 0.96
C VAL A 437 -27.30 11.35 0.94
N ASN A 438 -26.91 11.94 2.07
CA ASN A 438 -26.58 13.36 2.16
C ASN A 438 -25.06 13.54 2.06
N VAL A 439 -24.58 14.19 1.01
CA VAL A 439 -23.14 14.40 0.76
C VAL A 439 -22.77 15.84 1.08
N VAL A 440 -21.80 16.02 1.97
CA VAL A 440 -21.24 17.33 2.31
C VAL A 440 -19.90 17.52 1.59
N PHE A 441 -19.80 18.57 0.80
CA PHE A 441 -18.54 19.00 0.19
C PHE A 441 -18.02 20.24 0.91
N THR A 442 -16.75 20.24 1.31
CA THR A 442 -16.11 21.42 1.93
C THR A 442 -15.07 22.03 1.00
N SER A 443 -15.11 23.36 0.83
CA SER A 443 -14.17 24.10 -0.01
C SER A 443 -12.74 24.05 0.54
N ALA A 444 -11.76 24.43 -0.29
CA ALA A 444 -10.33 24.27 0.01
C ALA A 444 -9.87 25.01 1.28
N ASP A 445 -10.56 26.08 1.64
CA ASP A 445 -10.27 26.92 2.79
C ASP A 445 -10.97 26.48 4.09
N VAL A 446 -11.57 25.28 4.12
CA VAL A 446 -12.22 24.70 5.30
C VAL A 446 -11.35 23.59 5.89
N ALA A 447 -10.94 23.76 7.15
CA ALA A 447 -10.26 22.73 7.91
C ALA A 447 -11.29 21.78 8.54
N VAL A 448 -11.12 20.47 8.34
CA VAL A 448 -11.97 19.44 8.95
C VAL A 448 -11.09 18.48 9.76
N ASP A 449 -11.55 18.11 10.95
CA ASP A 449 -10.82 17.20 11.84
C ASP A 449 -10.45 15.86 11.14
N GLY A 450 -9.17 15.53 11.15
CA GLY A 450 -8.58 14.36 10.48
C GLY A 450 -8.43 14.46 8.95
N PHE A 451 -8.91 15.52 8.31
CA PHE A 451 -8.65 15.78 6.90
C PHE A 451 -7.16 15.94 6.66
N CYS A 452 -6.63 15.41 5.55
CA CYS A 452 -5.22 15.52 5.20
C CYS A 452 -4.24 14.86 6.18
N MET A 453 -4.75 14.06 7.12
CA MET A 453 -3.93 13.27 8.05
C MET A 453 -4.31 11.81 7.90
N SER A 454 -5.52 11.45 8.34
CA SER A 454 -6.00 10.07 8.31
C SER A 454 -6.97 9.79 7.16
N ARG A 455 -7.59 10.83 6.57
CA ARG A 455 -8.66 10.67 5.59
C ARG A 455 -8.79 11.86 4.63
N CYS A 456 -9.33 11.57 3.45
CA CYS A 456 -9.69 12.56 2.42
C CYS A 456 -11.21 12.76 2.28
N GLY A 457 -11.97 11.88 2.94
CA GLY A 457 -13.42 11.88 3.04
C GLY A 457 -13.85 10.85 4.09
N THR A 458 -15.12 10.82 4.43
CA THR A 458 -15.70 9.82 5.34
C THR A 458 -17.13 9.55 4.94
N HIS A 459 -17.67 8.39 5.29
CA HIS A 459 -19.11 8.17 5.30
C HIS A 459 -19.56 7.62 6.66
N GLY A 460 -20.87 7.59 6.88
CA GLY A 460 -21.47 7.05 8.08
C GLY A 460 -22.97 7.28 8.12
N SER A 461 -23.54 7.21 9.33
CA SER A 461 -24.96 7.47 9.54
C SER A 461 -25.20 8.51 10.63
N GLY A 462 -26.27 9.28 10.46
CA GLY A 462 -26.76 10.24 11.42
C GLY A 462 -28.21 9.97 11.77
N GLN A 463 -28.68 10.63 12.83
CA GLN A 463 -30.07 10.61 13.24
C GLN A 463 -30.48 11.99 13.73
N ASP A 464 -31.64 12.44 13.29
CA ASP A 464 -32.27 13.66 13.78
C ASP A 464 -33.77 13.40 14.12
N LYS A 465 -34.58 14.46 14.19
CA LYS A 465 -36.01 14.36 14.48
C LYS A 465 -36.82 13.74 13.33
N LEU A 466 -36.33 13.82 12.10
CA LEU A 466 -36.99 13.33 10.88
C LEU A 466 -36.63 11.87 10.60
N GLY A 467 -35.46 11.41 11.06
CA GLY A 467 -35.14 9.99 11.09
C GLY A 467 -33.65 9.70 10.98
N LYS A 468 -33.32 8.43 10.68
CA LYS A 468 -31.95 8.03 10.35
C LYS A 468 -31.65 8.34 8.89
N PHE A 469 -30.41 8.72 8.62
CA PHE A 469 -29.91 8.99 7.27
C PHE A 469 -28.47 8.50 7.13
N ALA A 470 -28.08 8.12 5.91
CA ALA A 470 -26.68 7.91 5.55
C ALA A 470 -26.06 9.22 5.06
N TYR A 471 -24.80 9.45 5.35
CA TYR A 471 -24.08 10.63 4.88
C TYR A 471 -22.69 10.28 4.37
N ALA A 472 -22.18 11.12 3.49
CA ALA A 472 -20.77 11.15 3.12
C ALA A 472 -20.23 12.57 3.20
N TRP A 473 -18.92 12.69 3.33
CA TRP A 473 -18.21 13.96 3.28
C TRP A 473 -16.91 13.81 2.49
N VAL A 474 -16.60 14.83 1.67
CA VAL A 474 -15.35 14.94 0.91
C VAL A 474 -14.86 16.37 0.98
N GLY A 475 -13.57 16.56 1.31
CA GLY A 475 -12.93 17.87 1.33
C GLY A 475 -12.10 18.16 0.09
N ASN A 476 -12.06 19.43 -0.33
CA ASN A 476 -11.11 19.89 -1.35
C ASN A 476 -9.71 20.03 -0.74
N SER A 477 -8.76 19.22 -1.19
CA SER A 477 -7.42 19.14 -0.59
C SER A 477 -6.38 20.07 -1.19
N VAL A 478 -6.73 20.85 -2.21
CA VAL A 478 -5.76 21.53 -3.08
C VAL A 478 -4.81 22.47 -2.33
N THR A 479 -5.25 23.07 -1.24
CA THR A 479 -4.46 23.99 -0.40
C THR A 479 -3.89 23.35 0.88
N GLN A 480 -4.32 22.14 1.24
CA GLN A 480 -3.96 21.51 2.52
C GLN A 480 -3.05 20.28 2.35
N CYS A 481 -3.38 19.39 1.41
CA CYS A 481 -2.62 18.15 1.16
C CYS A 481 -2.83 17.59 -0.26
N PRO A 482 -2.59 18.38 -1.33
CA PRO A 482 -2.85 17.92 -2.68
C PRO A 482 -2.07 16.64 -3.02
N GLY A 483 -0.85 16.48 -2.50
CA GLY A 483 -0.03 15.27 -2.66
C GLY A 483 -0.55 14.02 -1.95
N GLN A 484 -1.60 14.10 -1.15
CA GLN A 484 -2.21 12.93 -0.51
C GLN A 484 -3.61 12.68 -1.06
N CYS A 485 -4.47 13.69 -0.99
CA CYS A 485 -5.89 13.55 -1.31
C CYS A 485 -6.25 13.93 -2.75
N ALA A 486 -5.30 14.47 -3.52
CA ALA A 486 -5.44 14.65 -4.96
C ALA A 486 -4.37 13.87 -5.75
N TRP A 487 -3.63 12.96 -5.11
CA TRP A 487 -2.80 12.00 -5.82
C TRP A 487 -3.69 11.12 -6.72
N PRO A 488 -3.32 10.87 -8.00
CA PRO A 488 -2.01 11.10 -8.63
C PRO A 488 -1.84 12.43 -9.39
N PHE A 489 -2.70 13.43 -9.19
CA PHE A 489 -2.65 14.72 -9.90
C PHE A 489 -1.73 15.77 -9.26
N HIS A 490 -1.10 15.42 -8.15
CA HIS A 490 -0.09 16.25 -7.49
C HIS A 490 1.04 15.39 -6.95
N GLN A 491 2.22 16.00 -6.81
CA GLN A 491 3.41 15.34 -6.28
C GLN A 491 3.10 14.71 -4.92
N PRO A 492 3.32 13.40 -4.73
CA PRO A 492 2.99 12.75 -3.48
C PRO A 492 3.88 13.21 -2.34
N ILE A 493 3.30 13.37 -1.14
CA ILE A 493 4.03 13.80 0.07
C ILE A 493 5.09 12.76 0.48
N TYR A 494 4.91 11.50 0.09
CA TYR A 494 5.80 10.39 0.38
C TYR A 494 5.73 9.30 -0.69
N GLY A 495 6.73 8.41 -0.72
CA GLY A 495 6.83 7.34 -1.73
C GLY A 495 7.49 7.82 -3.03
N PRO A 496 7.42 7.01 -4.11
CA PRO A 496 7.98 7.35 -5.42
C PRO A 496 7.57 8.75 -5.88
N GLN A 497 8.57 9.54 -6.28
CA GLN A 497 8.42 10.95 -6.64
C GLN A 497 8.23 11.11 -8.17
N THR A 498 7.47 10.22 -8.78
CA THR A 498 7.16 10.26 -10.21
C THR A 498 6.38 11.54 -10.56
N PRO A 499 6.55 12.10 -11.78
CA PRO A 499 5.80 13.27 -12.21
C PRO A 499 4.28 13.05 -12.06
N PRO A 500 3.53 14.04 -11.57
CA PRO A 500 2.07 13.90 -11.40
C PRO A 500 1.36 13.73 -12.74
N LEU A 501 0.24 13.01 -12.71
CA LEU A 501 -0.67 12.93 -13.85
C LEU A 501 -1.37 14.28 -14.07
N VAL A 502 -1.77 14.54 -15.31
CA VAL A 502 -2.55 15.74 -15.63
C VAL A 502 -4.02 15.49 -15.30
N ALA A 503 -4.59 16.36 -14.47
CA ALA A 503 -5.98 16.28 -14.00
C ALA A 503 -6.99 16.39 -15.17
N PRO A 504 -7.95 15.45 -15.31
CA PRO A 504 -8.75 15.33 -16.53
C PRO A 504 -9.76 16.47 -16.75
N ASN A 505 -10.15 17.21 -15.72
CA ASN A 505 -11.02 18.37 -15.82
C ASN A 505 -10.26 19.71 -15.62
N GLY A 506 -8.94 19.64 -15.50
CA GLY A 506 -8.05 20.78 -15.32
C GLY A 506 -8.19 21.46 -13.95
N ASP A 507 -8.70 20.75 -12.93
CA ASP A 507 -8.79 21.24 -11.55
C ASP A 507 -8.33 20.13 -10.60
N VAL A 508 -7.07 20.21 -10.16
CA VAL A 508 -6.42 19.18 -9.31
C VAL A 508 -7.24 18.91 -8.04
N GLY A 509 -7.78 19.95 -7.41
CA GLY A 509 -8.57 19.82 -6.18
C GLY A 509 -9.86 19.04 -6.42
N THR A 510 -10.60 19.41 -7.45
CA THR A 510 -11.90 18.82 -7.80
C THR A 510 -11.74 17.42 -8.36
N ASP A 511 -10.77 17.19 -9.25
CA ASP A 511 -10.45 15.86 -9.77
C ASP A 511 -9.99 14.92 -8.63
N GLY A 512 -9.24 15.43 -7.65
CA GLY A 512 -8.96 14.71 -6.40
C GLY A 512 -10.22 14.43 -5.57
N MET A 513 -11.14 15.40 -5.46
CA MET A 513 -12.44 15.17 -4.80
C MET A 513 -13.25 14.08 -5.49
N ILE A 514 -13.18 13.93 -6.82
CA ILE A 514 -13.86 12.83 -7.54
C ILE A 514 -13.33 11.46 -7.11
N ILE A 515 -12.01 11.29 -7.01
CA ILE A 515 -11.40 10.03 -6.52
C ILE A 515 -11.94 9.69 -5.12
N ASN A 516 -11.96 10.69 -4.23
CA ASN A 516 -12.42 10.51 -2.86
C ASN A 516 -13.93 10.26 -2.79
N LEU A 517 -14.73 10.98 -3.59
CA LEU A 517 -16.18 10.80 -3.70
C LEU A 517 -16.54 9.42 -4.21
N ALA A 518 -15.89 8.95 -5.27
CA ALA A 518 -16.02 7.60 -5.79
C ALA A 518 -15.76 6.56 -4.69
N THR A 519 -14.71 6.78 -3.90
CA THR A 519 -14.33 5.90 -2.79
C THR A 519 -15.38 5.87 -1.68
N VAL A 520 -15.74 7.03 -1.14
CA VAL A 520 -16.65 7.11 0.02
C VAL A 520 -18.09 6.79 -0.37
N LEU A 521 -18.54 7.13 -1.58
CA LEU A 521 -19.91 6.86 -2.02
C LEU A 521 -20.14 5.36 -2.27
N ALA A 522 -19.17 4.67 -2.87
CA ALA A 522 -19.23 3.21 -3.00
C ALA A 522 -19.23 2.53 -1.61
N GLY A 523 -18.42 3.02 -0.67
CA GLY A 523 -18.47 2.61 0.74
C GLY A 523 -19.84 2.87 1.37
N THR A 524 -20.42 4.05 1.15
CA THR A 524 -21.75 4.41 1.67
C THR A 524 -22.84 3.48 1.15
N VAL A 525 -22.79 3.09 -0.12
CA VAL A 525 -23.81 2.19 -0.71
C VAL A 525 -23.66 0.75 -0.22
N THR A 526 -22.42 0.29 -0.05
CA THR A 526 -22.10 -1.10 0.34
C THR A 526 -21.92 -1.31 1.85
N ASN A 527 -21.88 -0.24 2.65
CA ASN A 527 -21.72 -0.26 4.11
C ASN A 527 -22.32 0.99 4.81
N PRO A 528 -23.58 1.40 4.53
CA PRO A 528 -24.11 2.69 5.00
C PRO A 528 -24.17 2.88 6.53
N PHE A 529 -24.22 1.77 7.29
CA PHE A 529 -24.38 1.79 8.76
C PHE A 529 -23.29 0.97 9.49
N ASN A 530 -22.11 0.82 8.87
CA ASN A 530 -20.96 0.11 9.44
C ASN A 530 -21.20 -1.38 9.78
N ASN A 531 -22.19 -2.00 9.12
CA ASN A 531 -22.53 -3.42 9.24
C ASN A 531 -22.83 -4.08 7.89
N GLY A 532 -22.46 -3.46 6.77
CA GLY A 532 -22.55 -3.99 5.41
C GLY A 532 -21.30 -4.78 5.02
N TYR A 533 -20.58 -4.36 3.98
CA TYR A 533 -19.37 -5.01 3.48
C TYR A 533 -18.08 -4.33 3.98
N PHE A 534 -17.28 -5.04 4.77
CA PHE A 534 -15.94 -4.57 5.14
C PHE A 534 -15.01 -5.69 5.63
N GLN A 535 -13.71 -5.39 5.66
CA GLN A 535 -12.67 -6.17 6.32
C GLN A 535 -11.85 -5.27 7.28
N GLY A 536 -11.42 -5.83 8.41
CA GLY A 536 -10.69 -5.10 9.44
C GLY A 536 -11.61 -4.61 10.56
N SER A 537 -11.08 -3.73 11.42
CA SER A 537 -11.85 -3.09 12.49
C SER A 537 -12.90 -2.13 11.93
N ALA A 538 -14.06 -2.03 12.58
CA ALA A 538 -15.11 -1.09 12.21
C ALA A 538 -14.68 0.39 12.27
N ASP A 539 -13.64 0.72 13.05
CA ASP A 539 -13.10 2.09 13.16
C ASP A 539 -12.19 2.48 11.98
N ALA A 540 -11.73 1.51 11.18
CA ALA A 540 -10.88 1.72 10.00
C ALA A 540 -11.06 0.59 8.98
N PRO A 541 -12.28 0.42 8.42
CA PRO A 541 -12.59 -0.68 7.54
C PRO A 541 -11.95 -0.52 6.16
N LEU A 542 -11.45 -1.62 5.60
CA LEU A 542 -11.33 -1.76 4.15
C LEU A 542 -12.71 -2.07 3.59
N GLU A 543 -13.13 -1.31 2.58
CA GLU A 543 -14.45 -1.34 1.96
C GLU A 543 -14.31 -1.41 0.43
N ALA A 544 -15.43 -1.36 -0.29
CA ALA A 544 -15.50 -1.62 -1.73
C ALA A 544 -14.38 -0.96 -2.56
N VAL A 545 -14.02 0.29 -2.26
CA VAL A 545 -12.98 1.02 -3.00
C VAL A 545 -11.73 1.27 -2.16
N SER A 546 -11.85 1.49 -0.84
CA SER A 546 -10.67 1.71 0.03
C SER A 546 -9.77 0.48 0.11
N ALA A 547 -10.31 -0.73 -0.13
CA ALA A 547 -9.56 -1.96 -0.32
C ALA A 547 -8.59 -1.95 -1.52
N CYS A 548 -8.86 -1.08 -2.50
CA CYS A 548 -8.14 -0.98 -3.78
C CYS A 548 -7.43 0.36 -3.95
N THR A 549 -7.08 1.01 -2.83
CA THR A 549 -6.46 2.32 -2.81
C THR A 549 -5.23 2.39 -3.71
N GLY A 550 -5.22 3.37 -4.60
CA GLY A 550 -4.10 3.71 -5.48
C GLY A 550 -3.95 2.84 -6.74
N ILE A 551 -4.87 1.90 -6.96
CA ILE A 551 -4.96 1.13 -8.20
C ILE A 551 -5.90 1.88 -9.15
N PHE A 552 -5.39 2.42 -10.26
CA PHE A 552 -6.24 3.09 -11.27
C PHE A 552 -6.19 2.40 -12.64
N GLY A 553 -5.12 1.66 -12.92
CA GLY A 553 -4.98 0.90 -14.16
C GLY A 553 -4.13 -0.35 -14.01
N LYS A 554 -3.99 -1.10 -15.10
CA LYS A 554 -3.16 -2.30 -15.14
C LYS A 554 -1.73 -2.02 -14.68
N GLY A 555 -1.14 -2.95 -13.94
CA GLY A 555 0.24 -2.84 -13.46
C GLY A 555 0.45 -1.80 -12.36
N SER A 556 -0.61 -1.31 -11.70
CA SER A 556 -0.50 -0.44 -10.53
C SER A 556 0.33 -1.07 -9.41
N TYR A 557 1.11 -0.26 -8.71
CA TYR A 557 1.84 -0.63 -7.48
C TYR A 557 2.05 0.64 -6.63
N PRO A 558 2.48 0.53 -5.36
CA PRO A 558 2.65 1.71 -4.51
C PRO A 558 3.51 2.82 -5.16
N GLY A 559 2.91 3.99 -5.39
CA GLY A 559 3.55 5.14 -6.04
C GLY A 559 3.41 5.20 -7.57
N TYR A 560 2.80 4.20 -8.20
CA TYR A 560 2.47 4.21 -9.62
C TYR A 560 0.98 3.85 -9.83
N PRO A 561 0.18 4.77 -10.42
CA PRO A 561 -1.27 4.59 -10.54
C PRO A 561 -1.67 3.51 -11.57
N GLY A 562 -0.71 2.90 -12.27
CA GLY A 562 -0.98 1.96 -13.35
C GLY A 562 -1.02 2.62 -14.73
N GLU A 563 -1.16 1.80 -15.75
CA GLU A 563 -1.38 2.24 -17.13
C GLU A 563 -2.79 2.82 -17.26
N VAL A 564 -2.87 4.13 -17.55
CA VAL A 564 -4.13 4.86 -17.71
C VAL A 564 -4.19 5.52 -19.08
N LEU A 565 -5.39 5.88 -19.54
CA LEU A 565 -5.55 6.54 -20.83
C LEU A 565 -5.08 7.99 -20.73
N VAL A 566 -4.46 8.48 -21.81
CA VAL A 566 -3.97 9.86 -21.90
C VAL A 566 -4.62 10.55 -23.10
N GLN A 567 -5.25 11.69 -22.84
CA GLN A 567 -5.80 12.54 -23.89
C GLN A 567 -4.66 13.24 -24.63
N LYS A 568 -4.47 12.92 -25.91
CA LYS A 568 -3.35 13.42 -26.73
C LYS A 568 -3.23 14.94 -26.78
N THR A 569 -4.35 15.68 -26.72
CA THR A 569 -4.36 17.14 -26.87
C THR A 569 -4.00 17.89 -25.58
N THR A 570 -4.34 17.34 -24.42
CA THR A 570 -4.20 18.03 -23.13
C THR A 570 -3.21 17.34 -22.19
N GLY A 571 -2.83 16.09 -22.48
CA GLY A 571 -2.11 15.22 -21.54
C GLY A 571 -2.97 14.66 -20.41
N ALA A 572 -4.27 15.03 -20.34
CA ALA A 572 -5.18 14.60 -19.29
C ALA A 572 -5.22 13.08 -19.14
N SER A 573 -4.99 12.59 -17.92
CA SER A 573 -5.00 11.16 -17.62
C SER A 573 -6.34 10.73 -17.04
N TYR A 574 -6.91 9.63 -17.54
CA TYR A 574 -8.24 9.17 -17.18
C TYR A 574 -8.39 7.66 -17.38
N ASN A 575 -9.42 7.07 -16.79
CA ASN A 575 -9.80 5.68 -17.04
C ASN A 575 -11.32 5.50 -17.16
N ALA A 576 -12.10 6.57 -17.12
CA ALA A 576 -13.55 6.51 -17.25
C ALA A 576 -14.10 7.73 -18.01
N LEU A 577 -14.97 7.47 -19.00
CA LEU A 577 -15.78 8.47 -19.67
C LEU A 577 -17.09 8.73 -18.90
N GLY A 578 -17.44 9.99 -18.73
CA GLY A 578 -18.72 10.42 -18.15
C GLY A 578 -19.62 11.14 -19.15
N VAL A 579 -20.71 11.71 -18.63
CA VAL A 579 -21.62 12.57 -19.40
C VAL A 579 -20.92 13.85 -19.85
N ASP A 580 -21.50 14.53 -20.84
CA ASP A 580 -21.04 15.83 -21.34
C ASP A 580 -19.56 15.89 -21.74
N GLY A 581 -19.02 14.75 -22.21
CA GLY A 581 -17.62 14.62 -22.64
C GLY A 581 -16.60 14.66 -21.51
N ARG A 582 -17.05 14.64 -20.25
CA ARG A 582 -16.19 14.60 -19.07
C ARG A 582 -15.37 13.32 -19.03
N LYS A 583 -14.19 13.45 -18.45
CA LYS A 583 -13.28 12.33 -18.21
C LYS A 583 -12.94 12.30 -16.73
N TYR A 584 -12.79 11.09 -16.19
CA TYR A 584 -12.51 10.89 -14.78
C TYR A 584 -11.44 9.81 -14.60
N LEU A 585 -10.71 9.92 -13.50
CA LEU A 585 -9.83 8.87 -13.01
C LEU A 585 -10.46 8.28 -11.74
N LEU A 586 -10.83 7.01 -11.80
CA LEU A 586 -11.54 6.32 -10.73
C LEU A 586 -10.67 5.19 -10.18
N PRO A 587 -10.55 5.06 -8.85
CA PRO A 587 -9.85 3.93 -8.25
C PRO A 587 -10.55 2.62 -8.62
N ALA A 588 -9.80 1.52 -8.66
CA ALA A 588 -10.36 0.19 -8.81
C ALA A 588 -11.38 -0.09 -7.70
N MET A 589 -12.39 -0.88 -8.01
CA MET A 589 -13.37 -1.35 -7.03
C MET A 589 -13.16 -2.83 -6.80
N TRP A 590 -13.21 -3.24 -5.53
CA TRP A 590 -13.22 -4.64 -5.14
C TRP A 590 -14.46 -5.31 -5.73
N ASP A 591 -14.23 -6.35 -6.53
CA ASP A 591 -15.27 -7.15 -7.13
C ASP A 591 -15.44 -8.44 -6.30
N PRO A 592 -16.57 -8.61 -5.60
CA PRO A 592 -16.81 -9.78 -4.76
C PRO A 592 -16.95 -11.09 -5.55
N GLU A 593 -17.26 -11.04 -6.85
CA GLU A 593 -17.38 -12.24 -7.70
C GLU A 593 -16.00 -12.80 -8.05
N THR A 594 -15.08 -11.93 -8.47
CA THR A 594 -13.72 -12.33 -8.86
C THR A 594 -12.73 -12.33 -7.70
N SER A 595 -13.09 -11.71 -6.57
CA SER A 595 -12.19 -11.45 -5.44
C SER A 595 -10.90 -10.72 -5.87
N THR A 596 -11.06 -9.68 -6.69
CA THR A 596 -9.96 -8.82 -7.16
C THR A 596 -10.35 -7.35 -7.20
N CYS A 597 -9.36 -6.46 -7.21
CA CYS A 597 -9.57 -5.05 -7.51
C CYS A 597 -9.70 -4.88 -9.03
N LYS A 598 -10.91 -4.55 -9.49
CA LYS A 598 -11.23 -4.43 -10.92
C LYS A 598 -10.89 -3.04 -11.45
N THR A 599 -9.99 -2.99 -12.44
CA THR A 599 -9.76 -1.81 -13.30
C THR A 599 -10.52 -1.98 -14.62
N PHE A 600 -10.75 -0.88 -15.32
CA PHE A 600 -11.41 -0.87 -16.64
C PHE A 600 -10.44 -0.48 -17.76
N VAL A 601 -9.14 -0.36 -17.43
CA VAL A 601 -8.02 -0.07 -18.33
C VAL A 601 -6.82 -0.93 -17.98
#